data_AF-A0A5J4S7F7-F1
#
_entry.id   AF-A0A5J4S7F7-F1
#
_cell.length_a   1.000
_cell.length_b   1.000
_cell.length_c   1.000
_cell.angle_alpha   90.00
_cell.angle_beta   90.00
_cell.angle_gamma   90.00
#
_symmetry.space_group_name_H-M   'P 1'
#
loop_
_entity.id
_entity.type
_entity.pdbx_description
1 polymer ?
#
loop_
_entity_poly.entity_id
_entity_poly.type
_entity_poly.pdbx_seq_one_letter_code
_entity_poly.pdbx_strand_id
1 'polypeptide(L)'
;MDAIYKVDIEGYYSRLTGIFVETKEFVEMSSELVFIESEMTGKYQEVTVRIERDVVLVTDDPTAVNIFQTYDMKVGYNPFDTIRNYLYDETFCEKDGKFVEYVHE
;
A
#
# COMPACT_ATOMS: atom_id res chain seq x y z
N MET A 1 -12.80 -8.28 -4.77
CA MET A 1 -13.85 -7.36 -4.26
C MET A 1 -13.18 -6.22 -3.52
N ASP A 2 -13.65 -4.99 -3.75
CA ASP A 2 -13.13 -3.79 -3.10
C ASP A 2 -13.50 -3.75 -1.62
N ALA A 3 -12.60 -3.21 -0.81
CA ALA A 3 -12.81 -2.99 0.62
C ALA A 3 -12.09 -1.72 1.08
N ILE A 4 -12.56 -1.16 2.20
CA ILE A 4 -11.92 -0.03 2.86
C ILE A 4 -10.88 -0.57 3.85
N TYR A 5 -9.67 -0.06 3.74
CA TYR A 5 -8.55 -0.38 4.61
C TYR A 5 -8.07 0.84 5.35
N LYS A 6 -7.46 0.60 6.51
CA LYS A 6 -6.68 1.59 7.25
C LYS A 6 -5.25 1.12 7.34
N VAL A 7 -4.31 2.04 7.19
CA VAL A 7 -2.89 1.84 7.50
C VAL A 7 -2.45 2.75 8.63
N ASP A 8 -1.59 2.23 9.49
CA ASP A 8 -0.93 2.99 10.56
C ASP A 8 0.48 2.44 10.78
N ILE A 9 1.45 3.03 10.08
CA ILE A 9 2.86 2.61 10.12
C ILE A 9 3.63 3.59 11.00
N GLU A 10 4.27 3.08 12.03
CA GLU A 10 5.19 3.83 12.88
C GLU A 10 6.64 3.52 12.48
N GLY A 11 7.33 4.52 11.94
CA GLY A 11 8.77 4.50 11.67
C GLY A 11 9.56 5.22 12.76
N TYR A 12 10.89 5.06 12.74
CA TYR A 12 11.80 5.64 13.76
C TYR A 12 11.66 7.16 13.93
N TYR A 13 11.27 7.89 12.88
CA TYR A 13 11.16 9.35 12.89
C TYR A 13 9.88 9.87 12.22
N SER A 14 8.95 9.00 11.85
CA SER A 14 7.78 9.35 11.07
C SER A 14 6.63 8.41 11.35
N ARG A 15 5.40 8.89 11.17
CA ARG A 15 4.21 8.06 11.21
C ARG A 15 3.42 8.27 9.93
N LEU A 16 3.08 7.19 9.24
CA LEU A 16 2.26 7.22 8.04
C LEU A 16 0.92 6.60 8.36
N THR A 17 -0.15 7.36 8.13
CA THR A 17 -1.52 6.89 8.36
C THR A 17 -2.36 7.17 7.14
N GLY A 18 -3.32 6.31 6.85
CA GLY A 18 -4.26 6.53 5.78
C GLY A 18 -5.46 5.59 5.82
N ILE A 19 -6.51 5.98 5.10
CA ILE A 19 -7.70 5.19 4.84
C ILE A 19 -7.95 5.23 3.34
N PHE A 20 -8.02 4.06 2.71
CA PHE A 20 -8.06 3.91 1.26
C PHE A 20 -8.94 2.73 0.86
N VAL A 21 -9.28 2.66 -0.43
CA VAL A 21 -10.02 1.53 -1.02
C VAL A 21 -9.07 0.72 -1.86
N GLU A 22 -9.11 -0.60 -1.71
CA GLU A 22 -8.32 -1.51 -2.53
C GLU A 22 -9.03 -2.86 -2.67
N THR A 23 -8.65 -3.64 -3.67
CA THR A 23 -9.14 -5.03 -3.81
C THR A 23 -8.46 -5.94 -2.79
N LYS A 24 -9.22 -6.84 -2.18
CA LYS A 24 -8.67 -7.87 -1.27
C LYS A 24 -7.52 -8.65 -1.89
N GLU A 25 -7.68 -9.05 -3.14
CA GLU A 25 -6.67 -9.79 -3.92
C GLU A 25 -5.36 -9.00 -4.02
N PHE A 26 -5.43 -7.71 -4.38
CA PHE A 26 -4.22 -6.90 -4.49
C PHE A 26 -3.53 -6.66 -3.16
N VAL A 27 -4.30 -6.46 -2.07
CA VAL A 27 -3.74 -6.37 -0.72
C VAL A 27 -3.04 -7.67 -0.32
N GLU A 28 -3.64 -8.83 -0.59
CA GLU A 28 -3.04 -10.15 -0.30
C GLU A 28 -1.79 -10.42 -1.14
N MET A 29 -1.78 -10.04 -2.41
CA MET A 29 -0.62 -10.19 -3.30
C MET A 29 0.54 -9.25 -2.93
N SER A 30 0.21 -8.09 -2.34
CA SER A 30 1.16 -7.01 -2.07
C SER A 30 1.53 -6.88 -0.60
N SER A 31 0.94 -7.67 0.30
CA SER A 31 1.12 -7.53 1.75
C SER A 31 2.57 -7.70 2.22
N GLU A 32 3.39 -8.40 1.43
CA GLU A 32 4.81 -8.63 1.70
C GLU A 32 5.74 -7.51 1.22
N LEU A 33 5.24 -6.58 0.41
CA LEU A 33 6.04 -5.51 -0.17
C LEU A 33 5.35 -4.16 0.03
N VAL A 34 6.01 -3.24 0.71
CA VAL A 34 5.68 -1.83 0.53
C VAL A 34 6.97 -1.02 0.57
N PHE A 35 7.09 -0.16 -0.44
CA PHE A 35 8.16 0.80 -0.57
C PHE A 35 7.69 2.11 0.05
N ILE A 36 8.34 2.51 1.14
CA ILE A 36 8.19 3.84 1.69
C ILE A 36 9.38 4.64 1.17
N GLU A 37 9.15 5.40 0.09
CA GLU A 37 10.04 6.48 -0.29
C GLU A 37 9.81 7.63 0.69
N SER A 38 10.83 7.99 1.48
CA SER A 38 10.77 9.21 2.27
C SER A 38 12.01 10.04 2.00
N GLU A 39 11.82 11.27 1.51
CA GLU A 39 12.86 12.28 1.51
C GLU A 39 12.90 12.95 2.89
N MET A 40 13.72 12.39 3.78
CA MET A 40 13.98 12.99 5.09
C MET A 40 15.26 13.83 4.97
N THR A 41 15.15 15.13 5.20
CA THR A 41 16.30 16.07 5.26
C THR A 41 17.06 16.32 3.94
N GLY A 42 16.42 16.18 2.78
CA GLY A 42 17.06 16.39 1.47
C GLY A 42 17.92 15.20 1.01
N LYS A 43 17.74 14.03 1.63
CA LYS A 43 18.38 12.77 1.23
C LYS A 43 17.29 11.74 0.99
N TYR A 44 17.39 11.10 -0.17
CA TYR A 44 16.50 10.01 -0.57
C TYR A 44 16.85 8.75 0.23
N GLN A 45 15.85 8.17 0.91
CA GLN A 45 15.95 6.86 1.54
C GLN A 45 14.80 6.00 1.03
N GLU A 46 15.16 4.87 0.43
CA GLU A 46 14.24 3.77 0.11
C GLU A 46 14.18 2.87 1.33
N VAL A 47 13.00 2.73 1.92
CA VAL A 47 12.78 1.77 2.99
C VAL A 47 11.75 0.74 2.53
N THR A 48 12.21 -0.49 2.32
CA THR A 48 11.34 -1.65 2.11
C THR A 48 10.82 -2.11 3.47
N VAL A 49 9.51 -1.97 3.71
CA VAL A 49 8.86 -2.43 4.94
C VAL A 49 7.84 -3.50 4.61
N ARG A 50 7.78 -4.55 5.43
CA ARG A 50 6.74 -5.57 5.37
C ARG A 50 5.53 -5.08 6.17
N ILE A 51 4.44 -4.72 5.48
CA ILE A 51 3.27 -4.02 6.07
C ILE A 51 2.12 -5.00 6.37
N GLU A 52 2.35 -6.30 6.27
CA GLU A 52 1.36 -7.35 6.58
C GLU A 52 0.60 -7.15 7.90
N ARG A 53 1.19 -6.48 8.90
CA ARG A 53 0.55 -6.23 10.20
C ARG A 53 -0.07 -4.85 10.35
N ASP A 54 0.21 -3.92 9.45
CA ASP A 54 -0.15 -2.51 9.60
C ASP A 54 -1.30 -2.08 8.69
N VAL A 55 -1.68 -2.91 7.69
CA VAL A 55 -2.92 -2.73 6.91
C VAL A 55 -4.07 -3.53 7.53
N VAL A 56 -5.13 -2.83 7.93
CA VAL A 56 -6.29 -3.42 8.62
C VAL A 56 -7.54 -3.20 7.78
N LEU A 57 -8.30 -4.27 7.54
CA LEU A 57 -9.64 -4.20 6.94
C LEU A 57 -10.58 -3.42 7.86
N VAL A 58 -11.16 -2.33 7.36
CA VAL A 58 -12.19 -1.55 8.07
C VAL A 58 -13.56 -2.13 7.77
N THR A 59 -13.89 -2.28 6.48
CA THR A 59 -15.15 -2.89 6.02
C THR A 59 -15.06 -3.27 4.55
N ASP A 60 -15.78 -4.33 4.18
CA ASP A 60 -16.03 -4.77 2.80
C ASP A 60 -17.50 -4.64 2.41
N ASP A 61 -18.30 -3.89 3.17
CA ASP A 61 -19.70 -3.63 2.83
C ASP A 61 -19.78 -2.82 1.53
N PRO A 62 -20.47 -3.31 0.48
CA PRO A 62 -20.53 -2.64 -0.82
C PRO A 62 -21.13 -1.23 -0.75
N THR A 63 -22.06 -1.00 0.18
CA THR A 63 -22.70 0.32 0.36
C THR A 63 -21.71 1.30 0.94
N ALA A 64 -20.95 0.89 1.95
CA ALA A 64 -19.90 1.70 2.56
C ALA A 64 -18.79 2.03 1.55
N VAL A 65 -18.31 1.03 0.81
CA VAL A 65 -17.30 1.21 -0.25
C VAL A 65 -17.79 2.22 -1.31
N ASN A 66 -19.02 2.05 -1.79
CA ASN A 66 -19.58 2.93 -2.82
C ASN A 66 -19.74 4.38 -2.32
N ILE A 67 -20.19 4.58 -1.08
CA ILE A 67 -20.24 5.91 -0.47
C ILE A 67 -18.83 6.51 -0.38
N PHE A 68 -17.87 5.74 0.13
CA PHE A 68 -16.50 6.20 0.32
C PHE A 68 -15.85 6.66 -0.99
N GLN A 69 -16.04 5.91 -2.08
CA GLN A 69 -15.56 6.26 -3.42
C GLN A 69 -16.31 7.46 -4.01
N THR A 70 -17.65 7.49 -3.90
CA THR A 70 -18.50 8.56 -4.47
C THR A 70 -18.14 9.95 -3.90
N TYR A 71 -17.79 10.00 -2.62
CA TYR A 71 -17.45 11.24 -1.92
C TYR A 71 -15.93 11.47 -1.77
N ASP A 72 -15.09 10.68 -2.46
CA ASP A 72 -13.62 10.75 -2.41
C ASP A 72 -13.07 10.84 -0.97
N MET A 73 -13.59 9.99 -0.08
CA MET A 73 -13.27 10.02 1.35
C MET A 73 -11.89 9.47 1.71
N LYS A 74 -11.08 9.13 0.70
CA LYS A 74 -9.70 8.65 0.87
C LYS A 74 -8.86 9.74 1.52
N VAL A 75 -8.06 9.38 2.52
CA VAL A 75 -7.25 10.33 3.26
C VAL A 75 -5.91 9.71 3.64
N GLY A 76 -4.86 10.54 3.65
CA GLY A 76 -3.54 10.12 4.07
C GLY A 76 -2.83 9.21 3.07
N TYR A 77 -2.06 8.26 3.59
CA TYR A 77 -1.16 7.41 2.83
C TYR A 77 -1.83 6.11 2.37
N ASN A 78 -1.75 5.79 1.08
CA ASN A 78 -2.01 4.45 0.56
C ASN A 78 -0.66 3.78 0.24
N PRO A 79 -0.27 2.72 0.97
CA PRO A 79 1.01 2.04 0.76
C PRO A 79 1.14 1.41 -0.62
N PHE A 80 0.03 1.14 -1.30
CA PHE A 80 0.03 0.45 -2.57
C PHE A 80 0.08 1.38 -3.79
N ASP A 81 -0.06 2.70 -3.61
CA ASP A 81 0.09 3.67 -4.70
C ASP A 81 1.51 3.58 -5.30
N THR A 82 2.52 3.41 -4.43
CA THR A 82 3.92 3.26 -4.84
C THR A 82 4.15 1.96 -5.63
N ILE A 83 3.58 0.84 -5.18
CA ILE A 83 3.67 -0.45 -5.89
C ILE A 83 3.04 -0.33 -7.27
N ARG A 84 1.88 0.31 -7.37
CA ARG A 84 1.23 0.54 -8.67
C ARG A 84 2.13 1.34 -9.61
N ASN A 85 2.85 2.34 -9.12
CA ASN A 85 3.79 3.10 -9.93
C ASN A 85 4.98 2.25 -10.39
N TYR A 86 5.59 1.46 -9.51
CA TYR A 86 6.75 0.64 -9.88
C TYR A 86 6.43 -0.63 -10.67
N LEU A 87 5.19 -1.14 -10.62
CA LEU A 87 4.74 -2.20 -11.52
C LEU A 87 4.83 -1.77 -12.99
N TYR A 88 4.75 -0.47 -13.28
CA TYR A 88 4.96 0.06 -14.63
C TYR A 88 6.43 0.20 -15.02
N ASP A 89 7.34 0.30 -14.04
CA ASP A 89 8.79 0.44 -14.25
C ASP A 89 9.56 -0.90 -14.17
N GLU A 90 8.85 -2.04 -14.36
CA GLU A 90 9.41 -3.42 -14.39
C GLU A 90 10.22 -3.82 -13.15
N THR A 91 10.11 -3.06 -12.05
CA THR A 91 10.88 -3.30 -10.82
C THR A 91 10.29 -4.43 -9.96
N PHE A 92 9.05 -4.85 -10.25
CA PHE A 92 8.36 -5.93 -9.56
C PHE A 92 7.80 -6.94 -10.54
N CYS A 93 7.86 -8.23 -10.17
CA CYS A 93 7.21 -9.29 -10.93
C CYS A 93 6.29 -10.12 -10.02
N GLU A 94 5.28 -10.73 -10.63
CA GLU A 94 4.46 -11.72 -9.94
C GLU A 94 5.20 -13.07 -9.90
N LYS A 95 5.39 -13.62 -8.71
CA LYS A 95 5.96 -14.95 -8.49
C LYS A 95 5.12 -15.69 -7.44
N ASP A 96 4.65 -16.89 -7.78
CA ASP A 96 3.84 -17.73 -6.89
C ASP A 96 2.59 -17.01 -6.32
N GLY A 97 1.98 -16.12 -7.09
CA GLY A 97 0.79 -15.34 -6.69
C GLY A 97 1.08 -14.19 -5.72
N LYS A 98 2.34 -13.75 -5.62
CA LYS A 98 2.76 -12.57 -4.85
C LYS A 98 3.61 -11.65 -5.70
N PHE A 99 3.61 -10.35 -5.40
CA PHE A 99 4.62 -9.46 -5.96
C PHE A 99 5.95 -9.63 -5.22
N VAL A 100 7.05 -9.71 -5.97
CA VAL A 100 8.43 -9.75 -5.47
C VAL A 100 9.28 -8.70 -6.18
N GLU A 101 10.26 -8.14 -5.48
CA GLU A 101 11.23 -7.19 -6.05
C GLU A 101 12.10 -7.89 -7.11
N TYR A 102 12.23 -7.27 -8.29
CA TYR A 102 13.05 -7.76 -9.38
C TYR A 102 14.51 -7.36 -9.12
N VAL A 103 15.30 -8.30 -8.60
CA VAL A 103 16.74 -8.09 -8.43
C VAL A 103 17.41 -8.31 -9.79
N HIS A 104 17.88 -7.25 -10.44
CA HIS A 104 18.84 -7.36 -11.54
C HIS A 104 20.18 -7.87 -10.98
N GLU A 105 20.58 -9.09 -11.37
CA GLU A 105 21.93 -9.61 -11.17
C GLU A 105 22.97 -8.86 -12.04
#